data_AF-A0A0F9HYH8-F1
#
_entry.id   AF-A0A0F9HYH8-F1
#
_cell.length_a   1.000
_cell.length_b   1.000
_cell.length_c   1.000
_cell.angle_alpha   90.00
_cell.angle_beta   90.00
_cell.angle_gamma   90.00
#
_symmetry.space_group_name_H-M   'P 1'
#
loop_
_entity.id
_entity.type
_entity.pdbx_description
1 polymer ?
#
loop_
_entity_poly.entity_id
_entity_poly.type
_entity_poly.pdbx_seq_one_letter_code
_entity_poly.pdbx_strand_id
1 'polypeptide(L)'
;MTRFDIGQTTTPTTITDETIDSESTEGPSDQKETFWYNSNFTKWYGNYKNVAKVKIPINAYATWVVGQGWTASTTDTVFLENIRGWGEDSFLSILWNMLVIKKVNGDSYAEIIINEQTGTLLNLKPLDPASIVHVVDNNGIIIRYEQISKTKKGKKKIPVNKMFHLCNDRVADNIHGTSIIEALVWNMEAQEEARKTHRKMVRRNGVVKIIEIDVQDTAKRDAFKKEWKTAIENGDVLILPKGVAEAKDWHGTLDTNGVIQWLNYLDDEAHMMSGMPKVILGGSSENEGDKKMSYLAFEQVYKREVNELKADIWNQLAIRIEFNKPASLQAQLADNELKNTSQVGLQPNDTEAGVGE
;
A
#
# COMPACT_ATOMS: atom_id res chain seq x y z
N MET A 1 -43.83 24.89 26.37
CA MET A 1 -42.39 25.23 26.34
C MET A 1 -41.62 24.07 26.90
N THR A 2 -41.06 23.23 26.02
CA THR A 2 -40.16 22.14 26.40
C THR A 2 -38.77 22.74 26.61
N ARG A 3 -38.28 22.70 27.85
CA ARG A 3 -36.91 23.10 28.20
C ARG A 3 -35.94 22.19 27.46
N PHE A 4 -35.08 22.78 26.63
CA PHE A 4 -33.89 22.10 26.11
C PHE A 4 -32.92 21.92 27.30
N ASP A 5 -32.68 20.67 27.69
CA ASP A 5 -31.74 20.31 28.73
C ASP A 5 -30.35 20.08 28.10
N ILE A 6 -29.43 21.01 28.33
CA ILE A 6 -28.04 20.99 27.84
C ILE A 6 -27.17 20.04 28.70
N GLY A 7 -27.71 19.45 29.78
CA GLY A 7 -26.98 18.58 30.70
C GLY A 7 -26.79 17.12 30.27
N GLN A 8 -27.32 16.68 29.12
CA GLN A 8 -27.23 15.29 28.65
C GLN A 8 -26.25 15.09 27.49
N THR A 9 -25.09 15.75 27.51
CA THR A 9 -23.96 15.25 26.71
C THR A 9 -23.27 14.15 27.51
N THR A 10 -23.64 12.89 27.25
CA THR A 10 -22.84 11.73 27.65
C THR A 10 -21.60 11.69 26.77
N THR A 11 -20.59 12.50 27.10
CA THR A 11 -19.24 12.22 26.63
C THR A 11 -18.88 10.85 27.22
N PRO A 12 -18.55 9.84 26.42
CA PRO A 12 -18.13 8.55 26.97
C PRO A 12 -16.92 8.80 27.87
N THR A 13 -17.09 8.64 29.19
CA THR A 13 -16.00 8.78 30.18
C THR A 13 -15.04 7.60 30.16
N THR A 14 -15.37 6.55 29.40
CA THR A 14 -14.51 5.40 29.17
C THR A 14 -13.81 5.60 27.83
N ILE A 15 -12.57 6.06 27.89
CA ILE A 15 -11.64 5.88 26.78
C ILE A 15 -11.38 4.37 26.76
N THR A 16 -11.94 3.67 25.77
CA THR A 16 -11.54 2.29 25.51
C THR A 16 -10.10 2.37 25.01
N ASP A 17 -9.15 1.97 25.84
CA ASP A 17 -7.77 1.77 25.39
C ASP A 17 -7.82 0.87 24.16
N GLU A 18 -7.28 1.33 23.04
CA GLU A 18 -7.18 0.50 21.85
C GLU A 18 -6.18 -0.62 22.14
N THR A 19 -6.71 -1.80 22.46
CA THR A 19 -5.91 -3.02 22.61
C THR A 19 -5.76 -3.63 21.24
N ILE A 20 -4.51 -3.86 20.82
CA ILE A 20 -4.22 -4.72 19.67
C ILE A 20 -4.63 -6.14 20.08
N ASP A 21 -5.56 -6.73 19.33
CA ASP A 21 -6.00 -8.10 19.59
C ASP A 21 -4.82 -9.07 19.46
N SER A 22 -4.75 -10.05 20.35
CA SER A 22 -3.73 -11.09 20.27
C SER A 22 -4.05 -12.05 19.12
N GLU A 23 -3.08 -12.29 18.24
CA GLU A 23 -3.18 -13.26 17.14
C GLU A 23 -2.26 -14.47 17.37
N SER A 24 -2.71 -15.64 16.92
CA SER A 24 -1.89 -16.87 16.88
C SER A 24 -1.43 -17.16 15.46
N THR A 25 -0.34 -17.92 15.32
CA THR A 25 0.11 -18.37 14.00
C THR A 25 -0.90 -19.34 13.37
N GLU A 26 -0.98 -19.33 12.04
CA GLU A 26 -1.83 -20.24 11.25
C GLU A 26 -1.08 -21.54 10.93
N GLY A 27 -0.52 -22.17 11.98
CA GLY A 27 0.15 -23.45 11.87
C GLY A 27 -0.78 -24.62 11.50
N PRO A 28 -0.24 -25.80 11.17
CA PRO A 28 -1.04 -27.00 10.91
C PRO A 28 -1.86 -27.39 12.14
N SER A 29 -3.11 -27.78 11.92
CA SER A 29 -3.95 -28.37 12.97
C SER A 29 -3.54 -29.83 13.26
N ASP A 30 -4.01 -30.41 14.36
CA ASP A 30 -3.84 -31.84 14.70
C ASP A 30 -4.49 -32.80 13.67
N GLN A 31 -5.15 -32.27 12.65
CA GLN A 31 -5.74 -33.05 11.56
C GLN A 31 -4.67 -33.51 10.56
N LYS A 32 -4.96 -34.61 9.86
CA LYS A 32 -4.08 -35.16 8.83
C LYS A 32 -3.77 -34.17 7.71
N GLU A 33 -4.75 -33.35 7.34
CA GLU A 33 -4.62 -32.33 6.30
C GLU A 33 -5.24 -31.02 6.79
N THR A 34 -4.46 -29.94 6.74
CA THR A 34 -4.93 -28.58 6.97
C THR A 34 -5.08 -27.89 5.61
N PHE A 35 -6.22 -27.23 5.38
CA PHE A 35 -6.54 -26.56 4.13
C PHE A 35 -6.50 -25.05 4.34
N TRP A 36 -5.72 -24.35 3.51
CA TRP A 36 -5.68 -22.90 3.54
C TRP A 36 -6.04 -22.32 2.18
N TYR A 37 -6.89 -21.29 2.20
CA TYR A 37 -7.25 -20.51 1.02
C TYR A 37 -7.49 -19.07 1.45
N ASN A 38 -7.02 -18.12 0.65
CA ASN A 38 -7.25 -16.72 0.96
C ASN A 38 -8.66 -16.28 0.54
N SER A 39 -9.57 -16.18 1.50
CA SER A 39 -10.94 -15.70 1.27
C SER A 39 -10.99 -14.20 0.89
N ASN A 40 -9.98 -13.42 1.26
CA ASN A 40 -9.89 -11.98 1.04
C ASN A 40 -9.23 -11.59 -0.28
N PHE A 41 -8.66 -12.53 -1.05
CA PHE A 41 -7.92 -12.20 -2.27
C PHE A 41 -8.71 -11.31 -3.23
N THR A 42 -10.00 -11.61 -3.46
CA THR A 42 -10.85 -10.82 -4.37
C THR A 42 -10.98 -9.36 -3.90
N LYS A 43 -11.11 -9.15 -2.57
CA LYS A 43 -11.16 -7.82 -1.96
C LYS A 43 -9.82 -7.10 -2.13
N TRP A 44 -8.72 -7.77 -1.79
CA TRP A 44 -7.36 -7.21 -1.90
C TRP A 44 -6.99 -6.88 -3.34
N TYR A 45 -7.32 -7.75 -4.29
CA TYR A 45 -7.11 -7.50 -5.71
C TYR A 45 -7.97 -6.33 -6.22
N GLY A 46 -9.19 -6.16 -5.70
CA GLY A 46 -10.01 -4.98 -5.92
C GLY A 46 -9.34 -3.69 -5.44
N ASN A 47 -8.77 -3.70 -4.24
CA ASN A 47 -8.00 -2.56 -3.71
C ASN A 47 -6.78 -2.26 -4.57
N TYR A 48 -5.98 -3.27 -4.91
CA TYR A 48 -4.84 -3.14 -5.81
C TYR A 48 -5.23 -2.53 -7.18
N LYS A 49 -6.36 -2.94 -7.76
CA LYS A 49 -6.80 -2.42 -9.05
C LYS A 49 -7.28 -0.97 -9.01
N ASN A 50 -8.00 -0.60 -7.95
CA ASN A 50 -8.74 0.65 -7.90
C ASN A 50 -8.03 1.76 -7.11
N VAL A 51 -7.08 1.42 -6.24
CA VAL A 51 -6.36 2.39 -5.41
C VAL A 51 -4.93 2.57 -5.94
N ALA A 52 -4.69 3.69 -6.63
CA ALA A 52 -3.39 4.00 -7.22
C ALA A 52 -2.24 3.97 -6.19
N LYS A 53 -2.50 4.40 -4.96
CA LYS A 53 -1.53 4.39 -3.86
C LYS A 53 -1.10 2.99 -3.41
N VAL A 54 -1.90 1.96 -3.66
CA VAL A 54 -1.51 0.57 -3.44
C VAL A 54 -0.81 0.03 -4.68
N LYS A 55 -1.38 0.30 -5.85
CA LYS A 55 -0.89 -0.22 -7.13
C LYS A 55 0.53 0.23 -7.46
N ILE A 56 0.81 1.52 -7.32
CA ILE A 56 2.06 2.13 -7.79
C ILE A 56 3.27 1.60 -7.01
N PRO A 57 3.28 1.61 -5.66
CA PRO A 57 4.38 1.05 -4.88
C PRO A 57 4.62 -0.43 -5.17
N ILE A 58 3.56 -1.25 -5.25
CA ILE A 58 3.69 -2.70 -5.53
C ILE A 58 4.28 -2.94 -6.93
N ASN A 59 3.82 -2.19 -7.94
CA ASN A 59 4.36 -2.31 -9.29
C ASN A 59 5.80 -1.84 -9.37
N ALA A 60 6.12 -0.74 -8.69
CA ALA A 60 7.49 -0.24 -8.60
C ALA A 60 8.40 -1.27 -7.92
N TYR A 61 7.96 -1.89 -6.82
CA TYR A 61 8.67 -2.99 -6.15
C TYR A 61 9.03 -4.10 -7.15
N ALA A 62 8.04 -4.67 -7.83
CA ALA A 62 8.29 -5.73 -8.81
C ALA A 62 9.22 -5.28 -9.94
N THR A 63 9.06 -4.04 -10.40
CA THR A 63 9.90 -3.45 -11.46
C THR A 63 11.34 -3.27 -11.00
N TRP A 64 11.57 -2.89 -9.75
CA TRP A 64 12.91 -2.77 -9.20
C TRP A 64 13.58 -4.13 -9.03
N VAL A 65 12.83 -5.14 -8.56
CA VAL A 65 13.37 -6.49 -8.31
C VAL A 65 13.81 -7.17 -9.60
N VAL A 66 12.97 -7.17 -10.66
CA VAL A 66 13.26 -7.92 -11.89
C VAL A 66 13.46 -7.06 -13.14
N GLY A 67 13.10 -5.78 -13.14
CA GLY A 67 13.04 -4.97 -14.36
C GLY A 67 14.38 -4.70 -15.06
N GLN A 68 15.50 -4.92 -14.37
CA GLN A 68 16.84 -4.83 -14.99
C GLN A 68 17.21 -6.08 -15.81
N GLY A 69 16.38 -7.13 -15.78
CA GLY A 69 16.63 -8.40 -16.46
C GLY A 69 17.53 -9.36 -15.67
N TRP A 70 17.96 -10.42 -16.34
CA TRP A 70 18.73 -11.52 -15.75
C TRP A 70 19.77 -12.05 -16.72
N THR A 71 20.72 -12.80 -16.18
CA THR A 71 21.73 -13.57 -16.92
C THR A 71 21.74 -15.01 -16.39
N ALA A 72 22.01 -15.98 -17.26
CA ALA A 72 22.05 -17.40 -16.91
C ALA A 72 23.05 -18.14 -17.82
N SER A 73 23.19 -19.45 -17.60
CA SER A 73 23.94 -20.31 -18.52
C SER A 73 23.27 -20.32 -19.90
N THR A 74 24.03 -20.56 -20.98
CA THR A 74 23.47 -20.57 -22.36
C THR A 74 22.28 -21.52 -22.49
N THR A 75 22.36 -22.70 -21.87
CA THR A 75 21.29 -23.69 -21.88
C THR A 75 20.05 -23.18 -21.15
N ASP A 76 20.21 -22.61 -19.97
CA ASP A 76 19.10 -22.05 -19.19
C ASP A 76 18.46 -20.86 -19.88
N THR A 77 19.28 -20.00 -20.50
CA THR A 77 18.79 -18.84 -21.26
C THR A 77 17.84 -19.27 -22.37
N VAL A 78 18.20 -20.29 -23.15
CA VAL A 78 17.34 -20.80 -24.22
C VAL A 78 16.01 -21.33 -23.67
N PHE A 79 16.00 -21.98 -22.50
CA PHE A 79 14.75 -22.44 -21.89
C PHE A 79 13.90 -21.27 -21.41
N LEU A 80 14.48 -20.34 -20.67
CA LEU A 80 13.77 -19.19 -20.11
C LEU A 80 13.23 -18.25 -21.20
N GLU A 81 13.97 -18.05 -22.28
CA GLU A 81 13.52 -17.25 -23.45
C GLU A 81 12.40 -17.91 -24.26
N ASN A 82 12.19 -19.23 -24.10
CA ASN A 82 11.10 -19.96 -24.76
C ASN A 82 9.82 -20.07 -23.91
N ILE A 83 9.86 -19.63 -22.65
CA ILE A 83 8.66 -19.52 -21.82
C ILE A 83 7.71 -18.50 -22.45
N ARG A 84 6.43 -18.86 -22.60
CA ARG A 84 5.39 -18.03 -23.25
C ARG A 84 4.19 -17.71 -22.36
N GLY A 85 4.11 -18.29 -21.15
CA GLY A 85 2.95 -18.16 -20.28
C GLY A 85 1.65 -18.53 -20.98
N TRP A 86 0.74 -17.56 -21.11
CA TRP A 86 -0.51 -17.71 -21.86
C TRP A 86 -0.40 -17.55 -23.39
N GLY A 87 0.79 -17.27 -23.92
CA GLY A 87 1.09 -17.13 -25.35
C GLY A 87 1.99 -15.93 -25.66
N GLU A 88 1.88 -14.87 -24.86
CA GLU A 88 2.58 -13.59 -25.07
C GLU A 88 3.54 -13.21 -23.94
N ASP A 89 3.54 -13.98 -22.84
CA ASP A 89 4.38 -13.66 -21.69
C ASP A 89 5.84 -14.02 -21.97
N SER A 90 6.74 -13.31 -21.30
CA SER A 90 8.14 -13.72 -21.14
C SER A 90 8.33 -14.28 -19.73
N PHE A 91 9.44 -14.99 -19.50
CA PHE A 91 9.83 -15.37 -18.13
C PHE A 91 9.86 -14.15 -17.19
N LEU A 92 10.33 -13.00 -17.69
CA LEU A 92 10.40 -11.78 -16.90
C LEU A 92 9.02 -11.22 -16.52
N SER A 93 8.07 -11.20 -17.47
CA SER A 93 6.71 -10.72 -17.19
C SER A 93 5.97 -11.65 -16.23
N ILE A 94 6.26 -12.95 -16.27
CA ILE A 94 5.73 -13.93 -15.30
C ILE A 94 6.28 -13.66 -13.90
N LEU A 95 7.60 -13.51 -13.76
CA LEU A 95 8.20 -13.20 -12.45
C LEU A 95 7.69 -11.86 -11.90
N TRP A 96 7.60 -10.84 -12.76
CA TRP A 96 7.05 -9.54 -12.38
C TRP A 96 5.60 -9.67 -11.88
N ASN A 97 4.75 -10.41 -12.60
CA ASN A 97 3.37 -10.67 -12.19
C ASN A 97 3.32 -11.42 -10.84
N MET A 98 4.12 -12.47 -10.69
CA MET A 98 4.17 -13.25 -9.46
C MET A 98 4.64 -12.42 -8.26
N LEU A 99 5.57 -11.48 -8.42
CA LEU A 99 6.00 -10.57 -7.35
C LEU A 99 4.89 -9.60 -6.94
N VAL A 100 4.16 -9.05 -7.92
CA VAL A 100 2.98 -8.21 -7.65
C VAL A 100 1.94 -9.00 -6.85
N ILE A 101 1.59 -10.20 -7.34
CA ILE A 101 0.57 -11.03 -6.70
C ILE A 101 1.01 -11.51 -5.32
N LYS A 102 2.30 -11.83 -5.13
CA LYS A 102 2.89 -12.18 -3.82
C LYS A 102 2.62 -11.05 -2.81
N LYS A 103 2.83 -9.78 -3.17
CA LYS A 103 2.53 -8.65 -2.28
C LYS A 103 1.03 -8.42 -2.05
N VAL A 104 0.20 -8.63 -3.08
CA VAL A 104 -1.27 -8.42 -3.01
C VAL A 104 -1.99 -9.52 -2.21
N ASN A 105 -1.58 -10.78 -2.38
CA ASN A 105 -2.25 -11.95 -1.83
C ASN A 105 -1.54 -12.54 -0.60
N GLY A 106 -0.25 -12.25 -0.42
CA GLY A 106 0.63 -13.05 0.42
C GLY A 106 1.33 -14.15 -0.38
N ASP A 107 0.64 -14.80 -1.31
CA ASP A 107 1.18 -15.89 -2.11
C ASP A 107 0.93 -15.72 -3.61
N SER A 108 1.85 -16.18 -4.45
CA SER A 108 1.65 -16.26 -5.90
C SER A 108 2.04 -17.62 -6.46
N TYR A 109 1.36 -18.00 -7.55
CA TYR A 109 1.43 -19.36 -8.07
C TYR A 109 1.60 -19.35 -9.59
N ALA A 110 2.42 -20.25 -10.10
CA ALA A 110 2.47 -20.61 -11.50
C ALA A 110 2.55 -22.13 -11.66
N GLU A 111 1.73 -22.70 -12.54
CA GLU A 111 1.84 -24.12 -12.90
C GLU A 111 3.12 -24.32 -13.73
N ILE A 112 3.95 -25.25 -13.28
CA ILE A 112 5.15 -25.68 -14.00
C ILE A 112 4.73 -26.71 -15.04
N ILE A 113 4.89 -26.35 -16.31
CA ILE A 113 4.58 -27.24 -17.44
C ILE A 113 5.90 -27.84 -17.90
N ILE A 114 6.05 -29.14 -17.68
CA ILE A 114 7.25 -29.91 -18.06
C ILE A 114 6.93 -30.88 -19.19
N ASN A 115 7.97 -31.24 -19.94
CA ASN A 115 7.94 -32.41 -20.80
C ASN A 115 8.11 -33.65 -19.91
N GLU A 116 7.07 -34.48 -19.81
CA GLU A 116 7.06 -35.68 -18.95
C GLU A 116 8.15 -36.71 -19.34
N GLN A 117 8.63 -36.70 -20.59
CA GLN A 117 9.63 -37.65 -21.07
C GLN A 117 11.05 -37.21 -20.75
N THR A 118 11.32 -35.91 -20.88
CA THR A 118 12.68 -35.35 -20.72
C THR A 118 12.88 -34.64 -19.38
N GLY A 119 11.80 -34.39 -18.64
CA GLY A 119 11.81 -33.58 -17.41
C GLY A 119 12.07 -32.09 -17.66
N THR A 120 12.13 -31.65 -18.91
CA THR A 120 12.52 -30.28 -19.27
C THR A 120 11.37 -29.30 -19.05
N LEU A 121 11.67 -28.13 -18.50
CA LEU A 121 10.73 -27.02 -18.39
C LEU A 121 10.29 -26.54 -19.78
N LEU A 122 8.99 -26.59 -20.05
CA LEU A 122 8.40 -26.10 -21.30
C LEU A 122 7.81 -24.70 -21.13
N ASN A 123 7.12 -24.46 -20.01
CA ASN A 123 6.42 -23.21 -19.80
C ASN A 123 6.07 -23.00 -18.31
N LEU A 124 5.78 -21.76 -17.93
CA LEU A 124 5.25 -21.39 -16.62
C LEU A 124 3.94 -20.66 -16.81
N LYS A 125 2.86 -21.13 -16.18
CA LYS A 125 1.54 -20.52 -16.33
C LYS A 125 1.08 -19.91 -15.01
N PRO A 126 1.05 -18.58 -14.86
CA PRO A 126 0.48 -17.93 -13.69
C PRO A 126 -0.95 -18.43 -13.42
N LEU A 127 -1.23 -18.72 -12.16
CA LEU A 127 -2.55 -19.15 -11.68
C LEU A 127 -3.18 -18.05 -10.82
N ASP A 128 -4.51 -18.08 -10.75
CA ASP A 128 -5.28 -17.17 -9.91
C ASP A 128 -5.26 -17.65 -8.45
N PRO A 129 -4.71 -16.88 -7.49
CA PRO A 129 -4.71 -17.27 -6.09
C PRO A 129 -6.09 -17.58 -5.51
N ALA A 130 -7.16 -16.91 -5.96
CA ALA A 130 -8.52 -17.21 -5.50
C ALA A 130 -9.00 -18.62 -5.86
N SER A 131 -8.33 -19.31 -6.78
CA SER A 131 -8.67 -20.68 -7.16
C SER A 131 -7.76 -21.73 -6.54
N ILE A 132 -6.73 -21.35 -5.78
CA ILE A 132 -5.71 -22.26 -5.24
C ILE A 132 -5.90 -22.45 -3.73
N VAL A 133 -5.78 -23.69 -3.29
CA VAL A 133 -5.84 -24.10 -1.88
C VAL A 133 -4.53 -24.82 -1.54
N HIS A 134 -3.88 -24.41 -0.45
CA HIS A 134 -2.77 -25.17 0.14
C HIS A 134 -3.36 -26.39 0.86
N VAL A 135 -2.76 -27.56 0.63
CA VAL A 135 -3.03 -28.73 1.46
C VAL A 135 -1.73 -29.09 2.18
N VAL A 136 -1.76 -28.96 3.49
CA VAL A 136 -0.61 -29.10 4.37
C VAL A 136 -0.80 -30.32 5.26
N ASP A 137 0.25 -31.11 5.48
CA ASP A 137 0.19 -32.21 6.43
C ASP A 137 0.27 -31.72 7.89
N ASN A 138 0.19 -32.65 8.83
CA ASN A 138 0.32 -32.37 10.26
C ASN A 138 1.74 -31.91 10.69
N ASN A 139 2.73 -31.98 9.79
CA ASN A 139 4.09 -31.48 10.03
C ASN A 139 4.27 -30.04 9.52
N GLY A 140 3.24 -29.42 8.94
CA GLY A 140 3.34 -28.08 8.38
C GLY A 140 3.95 -28.06 6.98
N ILE A 141 4.03 -29.20 6.30
CA ILE A 141 4.61 -29.32 4.95
C ILE A 141 3.49 -29.33 3.92
N ILE A 142 3.58 -28.47 2.90
CA ILE A 142 2.67 -28.50 1.76
C ILE A 142 2.87 -29.84 1.02
N ILE A 143 1.82 -30.65 0.93
CA ILE A 143 1.84 -31.94 0.22
C ILE A 143 1.27 -31.84 -1.20
N ARG A 144 0.38 -30.87 -1.45
CA ARG A 144 -0.18 -30.57 -2.77
C ARG A 144 -0.92 -29.23 -2.76
N TYR A 145 -1.21 -28.74 -3.95
CA TYR A 145 -2.14 -27.65 -4.18
C TYR A 145 -3.43 -28.19 -4.80
N GLU A 146 -4.56 -27.59 -4.48
CA GLU A 146 -5.84 -27.90 -5.14
C GLU A 146 -6.39 -26.67 -5.85
N GLN A 147 -6.56 -26.79 -7.16
CA GLN A 147 -7.27 -25.79 -7.95
C GLN A 147 -8.77 -26.08 -7.90
N ILE A 148 -9.51 -25.28 -7.12
CA ILE A 148 -10.93 -25.51 -6.81
C ILE A 148 -11.90 -24.86 -7.80
N SER A 149 -11.43 -23.90 -8.59
CA SER A 149 -12.25 -23.18 -9.58
C SER A 149 -11.47 -22.95 -10.89
N LYS A 150 -12.17 -22.51 -11.95
CA LYS A 150 -11.59 -22.29 -13.29
C LYS A 150 -10.99 -23.56 -13.92
N THR A 151 -11.58 -24.71 -13.60
CA THR A 151 -11.22 -26.03 -14.14
C THR A 151 -12.42 -26.65 -14.85
N LYS A 152 -12.19 -27.44 -15.92
CA LYS A 152 -13.27 -28.11 -16.67
C LYS A 152 -13.81 -29.38 -15.99
N LYS A 153 -13.04 -30.00 -15.10
CA LYS A 153 -13.30 -31.34 -14.53
C LYS A 153 -13.40 -31.35 -13.00
N GLY A 154 -13.80 -30.24 -12.38
CA GLY A 154 -13.83 -30.11 -10.92
C GLY A 154 -12.43 -29.90 -10.31
N LYS A 155 -12.27 -30.17 -9.00
CA LYS A 155 -11.03 -29.88 -8.26
C LYS A 155 -9.82 -30.58 -8.89
N LYS A 156 -8.83 -29.82 -9.36
CA LYS A 156 -7.58 -30.35 -9.93
C LYS A 156 -6.50 -30.37 -8.84
N LYS A 157 -5.96 -31.55 -8.53
CA LYS A 157 -4.80 -31.69 -7.64
C LYS A 157 -3.53 -31.41 -8.42
N ILE A 158 -2.67 -30.55 -7.89
CA ILE A 158 -1.38 -30.17 -8.47
C ILE A 158 -0.31 -30.57 -7.45
N PRO A 159 0.61 -31.49 -7.78
CA PRO A 159 1.69 -31.87 -6.87
C PRO A 159 2.69 -30.72 -6.71
N VAL A 160 3.41 -30.68 -5.60
CA VAL A 160 4.34 -29.59 -5.24
C VAL A 160 5.38 -29.35 -6.33
N ASN A 161 5.93 -30.40 -6.92
CA ASN A 161 6.92 -30.30 -8.00
C ASN A 161 6.36 -29.78 -9.34
N LYS A 162 5.04 -29.53 -9.43
CA LYS A 162 4.39 -28.91 -10.59
C LYS A 162 3.86 -27.50 -10.27
N MET A 163 4.22 -26.96 -9.11
CA MET A 163 3.86 -25.61 -8.71
C MET A 163 5.12 -24.79 -8.44
N PHE A 164 5.18 -23.62 -9.06
CA PHE A 164 6.11 -22.57 -8.69
C PHE A 164 5.36 -21.59 -7.78
N HIS A 165 5.74 -21.52 -6.52
CA HIS A 165 5.05 -20.77 -5.47
C HIS A 165 6.02 -19.78 -4.83
N LEU A 166 5.66 -18.49 -4.83
CA LEU A 166 6.36 -17.46 -4.05
C LEU A 166 5.51 -17.02 -2.87
N CYS A 167 6.13 -16.87 -1.71
CA CYS A 167 5.47 -16.54 -0.45
C CYS A 167 6.01 -15.23 0.13
N ASN A 168 5.14 -14.31 0.52
CA ASN A 168 5.48 -13.00 1.06
C ASN A 168 5.59 -13.02 2.57
N ASP A 169 6.74 -12.61 3.09
CA ASP A 169 6.92 -12.30 4.51
C ASP A 169 6.33 -13.37 5.44
N ARG A 170 6.58 -14.64 5.12
CA ARG A 170 6.15 -15.77 5.95
C ARG A 170 6.96 -15.75 7.24
N VAL A 171 6.27 -15.68 8.37
CA VAL A 171 6.86 -15.64 9.70
C VAL A 171 6.41 -16.86 10.49
N ALA A 172 7.30 -17.40 11.33
CA ALA A 172 7.05 -18.56 12.17
C ALA A 172 6.57 -19.79 11.37
N ASP A 173 5.59 -20.52 11.88
CA ASP A 173 5.00 -21.73 11.30
C ASP A 173 3.76 -21.46 10.43
N ASN A 174 3.53 -20.20 10.03
CA ASN A 174 2.46 -19.85 9.09
C ASN A 174 2.60 -20.65 7.79
N ILE A 175 1.48 -21.21 7.34
CA ILE A 175 1.41 -22.04 6.12
C ILE A 175 1.19 -21.23 4.83
N HIS A 176 1.24 -19.91 4.92
CA HIS A 176 0.98 -18.96 3.84
C HIS A 176 1.74 -17.64 4.05
N GLY A 177 1.74 -16.78 3.04
CA GLY A 177 2.33 -15.45 3.12
C GLY A 177 1.35 -14.39 3.60
N THR A 178 1.88 -13.24 3.99
CA THR A 178 1.09 -12.10 4.49
C THR A 178 0.94 -11.04 3.40
N SER A 179 -0.28 -10.57 3.17
CA SER A 179 -0.52 -9.48 2.21
C SER A 179 -0.16 -8.13 2.82
N ILE A 180 0.52 -7.28 2.06
CA ILE A 180 0.78 -5.91 2.51
C ILE A 180 -0.50 -5.06 2.52
N ILE A 181 -1.54 -5.46 1.77
CA ILE A 181 -2.78 -4.70 1.64
C ILE A 181 -3.54 -4.69 2.96
N GLU A 182 -3.41 -5.75 3.75
CA GLU A 182 -4.01 -5.86 5.08
C GLU A 182 -3.57 -4.71 5.99
N ALA A 183 -2.26 -4.47 6.09
CA ALA A 183 -1.70 -3.34 6.83
C ALA A 183 -2.11 -1.97 6.24
N LEU A 184 -2.27 -1.89 4.91
CA LEU A 184 -2.63 -0.65 4.23
C LEU A 184 -4.14 -0.31 4.33
N VAL A 185 -5.01 -1.23 4.73
CA VAL A 185 -6.47 -1.01 4.73
C VAL A 185 -6.85 0.17 5.61
N TRP A 186 -6.39 0.19 6.86
CA TRP A 186 -6.67 1.29 7.78
C TRP A 186 -6.19 2.63 7.21
N ASN A 187 -4.98 2.68 6.64
CA ASN A 187 -4.41 3.92 6.12
C ASN A 187 -5.24 4.44 4.93
N MET A 188 -5.66 3.53 4.04
CA MET A 188 -6.55 3.87 2.93
C MET A 188 -7.90 4.43 3.40
N GLU A 189 -8.50 3.81 4.42
CA GLU A 189 -9.77 4.22 4.99
C GLU A 189 -9.65 5.59 5.66
N ALA A 190 -8.61 5.81 6.47
CA ALA A 190 -8.32 7.09 7.12
C ALA A 190 -8.09 8.21 6.10
N GLN A 191 -7.38 7.95 5.00
CA GLN A 191 -7.18 8.94 3.94
C GLN A 191 -8.49 9.30 3.24
N GLU A 192 -9.32 8.31 2.91
CA GLU A 192 -10.59 8.54 2.23
C GLU A 192 -11.58 9.29 3.14
N GLU A 193 -11.60 8.96 4.42
CA GLU A 193 -12.36 9.70 5.42
C GLU A 193 -11.89 11.15 5.51
N ALA A 194 -10.57 11.38 5.65
CA ALA A 194 -10.00 12.72 5.71
C ALA A 194 -10.36 13.54 4.47
N ARG A 195 -10.26 12.96 3.26
CA ARG A 195 -10.66 13.63 2.00
C ARG A 195 -12.15 13.95 1.96
N LYS A 196 -13.02 13.00 2.34
CA LYS A 196 -14.48 13.21 2.39
C LYS A 196 -14.85 14.31 3.37
N THR A 197 -14.26 14.28 4.56
CA THR A 197 -14.50 15.27 5.61
C THR A 197 -14.00 16.64 5.17
N HIS A 198 -12.79 16.73 4.62
CA HIS A 198 -12.26 17.98 4.08
C HIS A 198 -13.13 18.54 2.95
N ARG A 199 -13.55 17.70 1.98
CA ARG A 199 -14.47 18.12 0.91
C ARG A 199 -15.79 18.66 1.46
N LYS A 200 -16.35 18.01 2.49
CA LYS A 200 -17.57 18.48 3.18
C LYS A 200 -17.32 19.81 3.90
N MET A 201 -16.19 19.95 4.59
CA MET A 201 -15.80 21.16 5.30
C MET A 201 -15.63 22.35 4.34
N VAL A 202 -14.86 22.17 3.26
CA VAL A 202 -14.67 23.19 2.22
C VAL A 202 -16.00 23.60 1.60
N ARG A 203 -16.88 22.64 1.28
CA ARG A 203 -18.23 22.94 0.77
C ARG A 203 -19.11 23.69 1.78
N ARG A 204 -18.94 23.45 3.07
CA ARG A 204 -19.75 24.06 4.15
C ARG A 204 -19.19 25.41 4.61
N ASN A 205 -17.89 25.65 4.41
CA ASN A 205 -17.25 26.89 4.78
C ASN A 205 -17.88 28.06 4.01
N GLY A 206 -18.33 29.08 4.74
CA GLY A 206 -19.07 30.22 4.18
C GLY A 206 -20.57 29.98 3.91
N VAL A 207 -21.04 28.73 3.89
CA VAL A 207 -22.47 28.38 3.64
C VAL A 207 -23.26 28.23 4.94
N VAL A 208 -22.65 27.64 5.97
CA VAL A 208 -23.30 27.46 7.26
C VAL A 208 -23.22 28.77 8.04
N LYS A 209 -24.34 29.46 8.19
CA LYS A 209 -24.49 30.65 9.06
C LYS A 209 -25.58 30.40 10.09
N ILE A 210 -25.42 30.96 11.29
CA ILE A 210 -26.47 30.96 12.31
C ILE A 210 -27.32 32.21 12.07
N ILE A 211 -28.62 31.99 11.86
CA ILE A 211 -29.57 33.07 11.65
C ILE A 211 -30.60 33.01 12.77
N GLU A 212 -30.59 34.04 13.61
CA GLU A 212 -31.58 34.21 14.67
C GLU A 212 -32.80 34.91 14.08
N ILE A 213 -33.98 34.29 14.18
CA ILE A 213 -35.25 34.82 13.68
C ILE A 213 -36.26 34.82 14.83
N ASP A 214 -36.98 35.92 14.98
CA ASP A 214 -38.01 36.05 16.00
C ASP A 214 -39.23 35.17 15.66
N VAL A 215 -39.65 34.31 16.59
CA VAL A 215 -40.44 33.08 16.32
C VAL A 215 -41.95 33.35 16.13
N GLN A 216 -42.38 34.60 16.24
CA GLN A 216 -43.81 34.97 16.31
C GLN A 216 -44.58 34.82 14.98
N ASP A 217 -43.90 34.75 13.82
CA ASP A 217 -44.54 34.65 12.49
C ASP A 217 -43.99 33.47 11.67
N THR A 218 -44.71 32.35 11.67
CA THR A 218 -44.32 31.12 10.98
C THR A 218 -44.25 31.27 9.45
N ALA A 219 -45.06 32.16 8.85
CA ALA A 219 -45.09 32.34 7.40
C ALA A 219 -43.82 33.06 6.91
N LYS A 220 -43.36 34.08 7.63
CA LYS A 220 -42.11 34.80 7.32
C LYS A 220 -40.88 33.92 7.50
N ARG A 221 -40.86 33.08 8.53
CA ARG A 221 -39.79 32.09 8.75
C ARG A 221 -39.66 31.12 7.56
N ASP A 222 -40.79 30.60 7.07
CA ASP A 222 -40.77 29.59 6.01
C ASP A 222 -40.46 30.19 4.63
N ALA A 223 -40.92 31.42 4.36
CA ALA A 223 -40.50 32.20 3.18
C ALA A 223 -38.99 32.47 3.21
N PHE A 224 -38.48 32.93 4.35
CA PHE A 224 -37.05 33.19 4.55
C PHE A 224 -36.20 31.93 4.35
N LYS A 225 -36.61 30.78 4.90
CA LYS A 225 -35.92 29.49 4.67
C LYS A 225 -35.84 29.15 3.18
N LYS A 226 -36.89 29.43 2.41
CA LYS A 226 -36.92 29.14 0.97
C LYS A 226 -35.98 30.06 0.20
N GLU A 227 -36.03 31.36 0.48
CA GLU A 227 -35.14 32.36 -0.14
C GLU A 227 -33.67 32.10 0.21
N TRP A 228 -33.38 31.80 1.48
CA TRP A 228 -32.03 31.43 1.94
C TRP A 228 -31.52 30.17 1.26
N LYS A 229 -32.37 29.15 1.10
CA LYS A 229 -32.02 27.92 0.37
C LYS A 229 -31.69 28.22 -1.09
N THR A 230 -32.51 29.01 -1.77
CA THR A 230 -32.27 29.39 -3.17
C THR A 230 -31.00 30.25 -3.32
N ALA A 231 -30.76 31.18 -2.40
CA ALA A 231 -29.54 31.99 -2.41
C ALA A 231 -28.28 31.14 -2.22
N ILE A 232 -28.30 30.15 -1.31
CA ILE A 232 -27.19 29.19 -1.17
C ILE A 232 -27.00 28.34 -2.42
N GLU A 233 -28.08 27.85 -3.05
CA GLU A 233 -28.00 27.01 -4.24
C GLU A 233 -27.45 27.77 -5.47
N ASN A 234 -27.75 29.07 -5.57
CA ASN A 234 -27.30 29.92 -6.67
C ASN A 234 -25.98 30.65 -6.40
N GLY A 235 -25.52 30.72 -5.15
CA GLY A 235 -24.37 31.53 -4.75
C GLY A 235 -24.68 33.03 -4.64
N ASP A 236 -25.94 33.39 -4.45
CA ASP A 236 -26.42 34.78 -4.40
C ASP A 236 -26.27 35.39 -3.00
N VAL A 237 -26.07 36.71 -2.94
CA VAL A 237 -26.05 37.48 -1.68
C VAL A 237 -27.48 37.74 -1.22
N LEU A 238 -27.83 37.25 -0.03
CA LEU A 238 -29.12 37.56 0.59
C LEU A 238 -29.05 38.90 1.35
N ILE A 239 -29.89 39.87 0.98
CA ILE A 239 -30.02 41.16 1.66
C ILE A 239 -31.20 41.09 2.63
N LEU A 240 -30.94 41.33 3.91
CA LEU A 240 -31.94 41.28 4.98
C LEU A 240 -32.34 42.68 5.46
N PRO A 241 -33.64 42.98 5.65
CA PRO A 241 -34.10 44.19 6.33
C PRO A 241 -33.62 44.20 7.79
N LYS A 242 -33.16 45.36 8.26
CA LYS A 242 -32.73 45.53 9.67
C LYS A 242 -33.85 45.13 10.64
N GLY A 243 -33.52 44.30 11.63
CA GLY A 243 -34.42 43.90 12.72
C GLY A 243 -35.29 42.65 12.46
N VAL A 244 -35.18 42.00 11.29
CA VAL A 244 -35.93 40.77 10.96
C VAL A 244 -35.14 39.51 11.30
N ALA A 245 -33.84 39.53 11.04
CA ALA A 245 -32.93 38.44 11.34
C ALA A 245 -31.49 38.97 11.44
N GLU A 246 -30.69 38.41 12.34
CA GLU A 246 -29.26 38.67 12.42
C GLU A 246 -28.50 37.43 11.93
N ALA A 247 -27.74 37.58 10.85
CA ALA A 247 -26.82 36.56 10.39
C ALA A 247 -25.50 36.74 11.15
N LYS A 248 -25.25 35.87 12.13
CA LYS A 248 -23.93 35.81 12.76
C LYS A 248 -23.02 35.01 11.84
N ASP A 249 -21.87 35.59 11.50
CA ASP A 249 -20.85 34.88 10.76
C ASP A 249 -20.30 33.76 11.64
N TRP A 250 -20.66 32.52 11.29
CA TRP A 250 -19.98 31.36 11.83
C TRP A 250 -18.66 31.20 11.08
N HIS A 251 -17.60 31.79 11.64
CA HIS A 251 -16.24 31.51 11.19
C HIS A 251 -15.78 30.18 11.77
N GLY A 252 -16.22 29.08 11.17
CA GLY A 252 -15.48 27.83 11.31
C GLY A 252 -14.14 28.02 10.61
N THR A 253 -13.07 28.29 11.36
CA THR A 253 -11.71 28.32 10.80
C THR A 253 -11.43 26.95 10.21
N LEU A 254 -11.42 26.85 8.87
CA LEU A 254 -10.94 25.66 8.20
C LEU A 254 -9.46 25.50 8.53
N ASP A 255 -9.12 24.54 9.38
CA ASP A 255 -7.73 24.11 9.55
C ASP A 255 -7.31 23.24 8.34
N THR A 256 -7.21 23.88 7.19
CA THR A 256 -6.73 23.24 5.96
C THR A 256 -5.30 22.73 6.13
N ASN A 257 -4.50 23.41 6.95
CA ASN A 257 -3.11 23.03 7.19
C ASN A 257 -3.02 21.71 7.99
N GLY A 258 -3.78 21.57 9.07
CA GLY A 258 -3.83 20.32 9.85
C GLY A 258 -4.32 19.14 9.03
N VAL A 259 -5.31 19.33 8.14
CA VAL A 259 -5.76 18.27 7.22
C VAL A 259 -4.66 17.89 6.22
N ILE A 260 -3.94 18.86 5.66
CA ILE A 260 -2.83 18.57 4.74
C ILE A 260 -1.70 17.83 5.46
N GLN A 261 -1.35 18.25 6.68
CA GLN A 261 -0.34 17.58 7.50
C GLN A 261 -0.75 16.13 7.81
N TRP A 262 -2.02 15.90 8.17
CA TRP A 262 -2.56 14.57 8.38
C TRP A 262 -2.50 13.70 7.12
N LEU A 263 -2.89 14.25 5.95
CA LEU A 263 -2.82 13.54 4.69
C LEU A 263 -1.37 13.22 4.26
N ASN A 264 -0.41 14.09 4.57
CA ASN A 264 1.00 13.86 4.31
C ASN A 264 1.55 12.77 5.22
N TYR A 265 1.23 12.79 6.52
CA TYR A 265 1.56 11.74 7.47
C TYR A 265 1.06 10.37 6.98
N LEU A 266 -0.23 10.28 6.63
CA LEU A 266 -0.81 9.04 6.11
C LEU A 266 -0.14 8.59 4.80
N ASP A 267 0.31 9.54 3.97
CA ASP A 267 1.02 9.21 2.74
C ASP A 267 2.43 8.66 3.03
N ASP A 268 3.20 9.27 3.92
CA ASP A 268 4.50 8.77 4.36
C ASP A 268 4.39 7.37 4.96
N GLU A 269 3.41 7.17 5.83
CA GLU A 269 3.12 5.89 6.46
C GLU A 269 2.77 4.79 5.45
N ALA A 270 1.98 5.09 4.42
CA ALA A 270 1.69 4.13 3.35
C ALA A 270 2.95 3.70 2.57
N HIS A 271 3.91 4.61 2.37
CA HIS A 271 5.19 4.29 1.72
C HIS A 271 6.09 3.44 2.63
N MET A 272 6.10 3.72 3.94
CA MET A 272 6.81 2.89 4.92
C MET A 272 6.21 1.48 5.00
N MET A 273 4.89 1.36 5.11
CA MET A 273 4.18 0.07 5.15
C MET A 273 4.38 -0.75 3.87
N SER A 274 4.44 -0.11 2.71
CA SER A 274 4.71 -0.81 1.44
C SER A 274 6.18 -1.16 1.22
N GLY A 275 7.09 -0.66 2.06
CA GLY A 275 8.54 -0.88 1.93
C GLY A 275 9.17 -0.15 0.74
N MET A 276 8.47 0.83 0.17
CA MET A 276 8.90 1.57 -1.02
C MET A 276 9.06 3.06 -0.70
N PRO A 277 10.30 3.57 -0.59
CA PRO A 277 10.53 4.98 -0.34
C PRO A 277 10.00 5.88 -1.46
N LYS A 278 9.52 7.08 -1.09
CA LYS A 278 9.00 8.07 -2.05
C LYS A 278 10.03 8.45 -3.12
N VAL A 279 11.31 8.52 -2.76
CA VAL A 279 12.40 8.79 -3.71
C VAL A 279 12.43 7.80 -4.88
N ILE A 280 12.12 6.53 -4.64
CA ILE A 280 12.09 5.48 -5.66
C ILE A 280 10.94 5.67 -6.65
N LEU A 281 9.86 6.32 -6.20
CA LEU A 281 8.69 6.66 -7.01
C LEU A 281 8.81 8.05 -7.68
N GLY A 282 9.92 8.76 -7.48
CA GLY A 282 10.13 10.10 -8.04
C GLY A 282 9.58 11.25 -7.19
N GLY A 283 9.34 11.03 -5.89
CA GLY A 283 8.93 12.08 -4.95
C GLY A 283 9.99 13.19 -4.83
N SER A 284 9.55 14.45 -4.89
CA SER A 284 10.45 15.62 -4.96
C SER A 284 10.75 16.28 -3.62
N SER A 285 10.12 15.85 -2.51
CA SER A 285 10.13 16.57 -1.22
C SER A 285 11.38 16.36 -0.35
N GLU A 286 12.30 15.48 -0.72
CA GLU A 286 13.48 15.16 0.09
C GLU A 286 14.74 15.91 -0.38
N ASN A 287 15.60 16.33 0.56
CA ASN A 287 16.93 16.86 0.27
C ASN A 287 17.84 15.74 -0.28
N GLU A 288 18.94 16.10 -0.96
CA GLU A 288 19.81 15.12 -1.64
C GLU A 288 20.39 14.06 -0.68
N GLY A 289 20.76 14.47 0.55
CA GLY A 289 21.26 13.56 1.57
C GLY A 289 20.22 12.51 1.97
N ASP A 290 18.99 12.94 2.25
CA ASP A 290 17.88 12.06 2.66
C ASP A 290 17.52 11.07 1.54
N LYS A 291 17.49 11.54 0.28
CA LYS A 291 17.24 10.69 -0.90
C LYS A 291 18.25 9.56 -1.02
N LYS A 292 19.53 9.85 -0.78
CA LYS A 292 20.60 8.84 -0.86
C LYS A 292 20.53 7.84 0.31
N MET A 293 20.19 8.28 1.51
CA MET A 293 20.00 7.39 2.66
C MET A 293 18.79 6.47 2.48
N SER A 294 17.66 7.02 2.02
CA SER A 294 16.46 6.25 1.65
C SER A 294 16.75 5.21 0.58
N TYR A 295 17.57 5.56 -0.43
CA TYR A 295 18.01 4.62 -1.47
C TYR A 295 18.86 3.48 -0.89
N LEU A 296 19.84 3.79 -0.04
CA LEU A 296 20.69 2.75 0.59
C LEU A 296 19.90 1.80 1.50
N ALA A 297 18.95 2.33 2.27
CA ALA A 297 18.07 1.51 3.10
C ALA A 297 17.24 0.55 2.24
N PHE A 298 16.71 1.04 1.12
CA PHE A 298 15.98 0.22 0.15
C PHE A 298 16.85 -0.83 -0.54
N GLU A 299 18.13 -0.55 -0.78
CA GLU A 299 19.06 -1.50 -1.41
C GLU A 299 19.15 -2.82 -0.63
N GLN A 300 19.05 -2.78 0.70
CA GLN A 300 19.05 -4.00 1.53
C GLN A 300 17.77 -4.83 1.36
N VAL A 301 16.62 -4.17 1.31
CA VAL A 301 15.31 -4.81 1.07
C VAL A 301 15.32 -5.47 -0.31
N TYR A 302 15.78 -4.73 -1.33
CA TYR A 302 15.93 -5.25 -2.69
C TYR A 302 16.87 -6.46 -2.75
N LYS A 303 18.05 -6.39 -2.12
CA LYS A 303 19.02 -7.50 -2.12
C LYS A 303 18.44 -8.77 -1.49
N ARG A 304 17.71 -8.63 -0.38
CA ARG A 304 17.04 -9.74 0.27
C ARG A 304 16.04 -10.40 -0.68
N GLU A 305 15.13 -9.62 -1.28
CA GLU A 305 14.11 -10.17 -2.19
C GLU A 305 14.75 -10.84 -3.42
N VAL A 306 15.78 -10.24 -4.02
CA VAL A 306 16.48 -10.85 -5.16
C VAL A 306 17.12 -12.19 -4.77
N ASN A 307 17.71 -12.28 -3.59
CA ASN A 307 18.32 -13.52 -3.10
C ASN A 307 17.27 -14.59 -2.80
N GLU A 308 16.15 -14.22 -2.17
CA GLU A 308 15.01 -15.12 -1.95
C GLU A 308 14.44 -15.63 -3.27
N LEU A 309 14.20 -14.74 -4.24
CA LEU A 309 13.69 -15.11 -5.56
C LEU A 309 14.65 -16.05 -6.31
N LYS A 310 15.96 -15.81 -6.24
CA LYS A 310 16.96 -16.73 -6.80
C LYS A 310 16.91 -18.10 -6.14
N ALA A 311 16.78 -18.14 -4.82
CA ALA A 311 16.68 -19.40 -4.07
C ALA A 311 15.40 -20.14 -4.47
N ASP A 312 14.27 -19.46 -4.61
CA ASP A 312 13.01 -20.07 -5.03
C ASP A 312 13.08 -20.62 -6.46
N ILE A 313 13.65 -19.85 -7.40
CA ILE A 313 13.86 -20.30 -8.78
C ILE A 313 14.78 -21.52 -8.81
N TRP A 314 15.86 -21.52 -8.03
CA TRP A 314 16.76 -22.67 -7.95
C TRP A 314 16.07 -23.89 -7.32
N ASN A 315 15.40 -23.72 -6.20
CA ASN A 315 14.82 -24.83 -5.44
C ASN A 315 13.61 -25.46 -6.14
N GLN A 316 12.82 -24.66 -6.86
CA GLN A 316 11.57 -25.11 -7.46
C GLN A 316 11.69 -25.38 -8.97
N LEU A 317 12.53 -24.63 -9.68
CA LEU A 317 12.71 -24.78 -11.13
C LEU A 317 14.05 -25.43 -11.51
N ALA A 318 14.99 -25.59 -10.57
CA ALA A 318 16.35 -26.09 -10.82
C ALA A 318 17.15 -25.24 -11.83
N ILE A 319 16.87 -23.93 -11.90
CA ILE A 319 17.55 -22.99 -12.81
C ILE A 319 18.35 -21.98 -11.99
N ARG A 320 19.58 -21.68 -12.42
CA ARG A 320 20.41 -20.64 -11.79
C ARG A 320 20.41 -19.38 -12.63
N ILE A 321 20.01 -18.27 -12.01
CA ILE A 321 20.02 -16.95 -12.65
C ILE A 321 20.68 -15.90 -11.77
N GLU A 322 21.26 -14.91 -12.43
CA GLU A 322 21.84 -13.72 -11.83
C GLU A 322 21.07 -12.49 -12.33
N PHE A 323 20.34 -11.84 -11.42
CA PHE A 323 19.64 -10.59 -11.74
C PHE A 323 20.62 -9.43 -11.87
N ASN A 324 20.38 -8.57 -12.85
CA ASN A 324 21.17 -7.37 -13.05
C ASN A 324 20.92 -6.39 -11.90
N LYS A 325 21.98 -5.93 -11.25
CA LYS A 325 21.89 -5.01 -10.11
C LYS A 325 21.75 -3.57 -10.61
N PRO A 326 20.86 -2.75 -10.01
CA PRO A 326 20.87 -1.32 -10.24
C PRO A 326 22.18 -0.69 -9.74
N ALA A 327 22.57 0.46 -10.30
CA ALA A 327 23.77 1.17 -9.88
C ALA A 327 23.64 1.64 -8.42
N SER A 328 24.56 1.21 -7.55
CA SER A 328 24.57 1.64 -6.15
C SER A 328 25.09 3.07 -6.01
N LEU A 329 24.50 3.84 -5.09
CA LEU A 329 24.89 5.22 -4.78
C LEU A 329 25.94 5.31 -3.66
N GLN A 330 26.44 4.18 -3.15
CA GLN A 330 27.35 4.15 -2.00
C GLN A 330 28.64 4.96 -2.22
N ALA A 331 29.23 4.89 -3.42
CA ALA A 331 30.43 5.67 -3.75
C ALA A 331 30.15 7.20 -3.79
N GLN A 332 28.97 7.60 -4.26
CA GLN A 332 28.57 9.01 -4.36
C GLN A 332 28.20 9.62 -3.00
N LEU A 333 27.92 8.79 -1.99
CA LEU A 333 27.70 9.24 -0.61
C LEU A 333 29.02 9.57 0.08
N ALA A 334 30.02 8.69 -0.04
CA ALA A 334 31.36 8.92 0.53
C ALA A 334 31.99 10.22 -0.02
N ASP A 335 31.84 10.47 -1.33
CA ASP A 335 32.34 11.70 -1.96
C ASP A 335 31.63 12.97 -1.45
N ASN A 336 30.33 12.88 -1.09
CA ASN A 336 29.59 14.02 -0.55
C ASN A 336 29.91 14.28 0.92
N GLU A 337 30.12 13.23 1.73
CA GLU A 337 30.57 13.40 3.12
C GLU A 337 31.93 14.09 3.20
N LEU A 338 32.87 13.74 2.32
CA LEU A 338 34.17 14.39 2.21
C LEU A 338 34.07 15.87 1.81
N LYS A 339 33.12 16.21 0.93
CA LYS A 339 32.85 17.61 0.54
C LYS A 339 32.25 18.42 1.70
N ASN A 340 31.37 17.83 2.51
CA ASN A 340 30.78 18.50 3.66
C ASN A 340 31.78 18.73 4.80
N THR A 341 32.75 17.84 5.01
CA THR A 341 33.84 18.07 5.98
C THR A 341 34.81 19.18 5.57
N SER A 342 34.83 19.55 4.29
CA SER A 342 35.67 20.63 3.75
C SER A 342 35.08 22.03 3.98
N GLN A 343 33.83 22.13 4.46
CA GLN A 343 33.10 23.39 4.62
C GLN A 343 33.00 23.86 6.09
N VAL A 344 33.77 23.25 7.00
CA VAL A 344 33.94 23.68 8.40
C VAL A 344 35.25 24.46 8.58
N GLY A 345 35.72 25.12 7.52
CA GLY A 345 36.76 26.13 7.64
C GLY A 345 36.14 27.38 8.22
N LEU A 346 36.38 27.64 9.52
CA LEU A 346 36.22 28.97 10.11
C LEU A 346 36.81 29.97 9.12
N GLN A 347 35.97 30.89 8.59
CA GLN A 347 36.51 31.94 7.76
C GLN A 347 37.43 32.79 8.64
N PRO A 348 38.60 33.23 8.16
CA PRO A 348 39.53 34.07 8.94
C PRO A 348 38.91 35.34 9.51
N ASN A 349 37.72 35.72 9.05
CA ASN A 349 36.99 36.92 9.45
C ASN A 349 36.08 36.69 10.68
N ASP A 350 35.84 35.45 11.10
CA ASP A 350 35.01 35.14 12.29
C ASP A 350 35.78 35.23 13.62
N THR A 351 37.06 35.65 13.59
CA THR A 351 37.89 35.89 14.78
C THR A 351 38.45 37.31 14.85
N GLU A 352 37.71 38.33 14.41
CA GLU A 352 37.96 39.69 14.87
C GLU A 352 37.18 39.94 16.18
N ALA A 353 37.84 39.62 17.28
CA ALA A 353 37.44 40.10 18.60
C ALA A 353 37.50 41.64 18.58
N GLY A 354 36.33 42.29 18.65
CA GLY A 354 36.23 43.73 18.85
C GLY A 354 36.89 44.14 20.16
N VAL A 355 38.14 44.60 20.05
CA VAL A 355 38.86 45.34 21.09
C VAL A 355 38.26 46.75 21.12
N GLY A 356 37.82 47.17 22.31
CA GLY A 356 37.22 48.48 22.50
C GLY A 356 38.20 49.64 22.32
N GLU A 357 37.67 50.74 21.83
CA GLU A 357 37.89 52.11 22.31
C GLU A 357 36.55 52.87 22.25
#